data_AF-A0A7C3CMC4-F1
#
_entry.id   AF-A0A7C3CMC4-F1
#
_cell.length_a   1.000
_cell.length_b   1.000
_cell.length_c   1.000
_cell.angle_alpha   90.00
_cell.angle_beta   90.00
_cell.angle_gamma   90.00
#
_symmetry.space_group_name_H-M   'P 1'
#
loop_
_entity.id
_entity.type
_entity.pdbx_description
1 polymer ?
#
loop_
_entity_poly.entity_id
_entity_poly.type
_entity_poly.pdbx_seq_one_letter_code
_entity_poly.pdbx_strand_id
1 'polypeptide(L)'
;LSPEFHHGLGLPAYTTVTSPIRRLMDLVVQHQLVAFLAGEPLPFDQEALREILIRLEDLQSIAAQVRSRTHRYWLLKYLKLHFQGKVVPGLVLEAGERRARVLLPDFMLPVEMQLSPGYRLRAGEEIRVKILRVNPRLDLIRVAPA
;
A
#
# COMPACT_ATOMS: atom_id res chain seq x y z
N LEU A 1 -8.90 -0.56 -24.81
CA LEU A 1 -7.44 -0.29 -24.74
C LEU A 1 -7.11 0.86 -25.67
N SER A 2 -7.21 2.06 -25.14
CA SER A 2 -6.70 3.28 -25.75
C SER A 2 -5.71 3.89 -24.76
N PRO A 3 -4.57 4.45 -25.21
CA PRO A 3 -3.70 5.21 -24.32
C PRO A 3 -4.45 6.39 -23.69
N GLU A 4 -4.24 6.61 -22.41
CA GLU A 4 -4.85 7.71 -21.65
C GLU A 4 -3.80 8.52 -20.88
N PHE A 5 -4.19 9.71 -20.45
CA PHE A 5 -3.32 10.63 -19.73
C PHE A 5 -2.91 10.06 -18.36
N HIS A 6 -1.61 9.99 -18.10
CA HIS A 6 -1.09 9.53 -16.82
C HIS A 6 -1.00 10.70 -15.82
N HIS A 7 -2.08 10.94 -15.06
CA HIS A 7 -2.19 12.07 -14.13
C HIS A 7 -1.01 12.22 -13.15
N GLY A 8 -0.48 11.11 -12.61
CA GLY A 8 0.64 11.16 -11.67
C GLY A 8 2.00 11.53 -12.28
N LEU A 9 2.15 11.44 -13.61
CA LEU A 9 3.39 11.76 -14.34
C LEU A 9 3.24 12.97 -15.26
N GLY A 10 2.01 13.43 -15.52
CA GLY A 10 1.74 14.52 -16.44
C GLY A 10 1.99 14.19 -17.91
N LEU A 11 1.94 12.90 -18.29
CA LEU A 11 2.24 12.44 -19.65
C LEU A 11 0.95 12.10 -20.43
N PRO A 12 0.90 12.38 -21.75
CA PRO A 12 -0.26 12.07 -22.58
C PRO A 12 -0.55 10.56 -22.71
N ALA A 13 0.49 9.73 -22.57
CA ALA A 13 0.41 8.28 -22.49
C ALA A 13 1.65 7.73 -21.77
N TYR A 14 1.49 6.60 -21.10
CA TYR A 14 2.59 5.92 -20.43
C TYR A 14 2.39 4.40 -20.43
N THR A 15 3.48 3.64 -20.62
CA THR A 15 3.50 2.19 -20.44
C THR A 15 4.85 1.75 -19.86
N THR A 16 4.88 0.59 -19.21
CA THR A 16 6.11 0.03 -18.64
C THR A 16 6.76 -0.97 -19.60
N VAL A 17 8.09 -0.97 -19.66
CA VAL A 17 8.87 -1.89 -20.52
C VAL A 17 10.18 -2.38 -19.88
N THR A 18 10.57 -1.79 -18.75
CA THR A 18 11.94 -1.86 -18.21
C THR A 18 12.17 -2.97 -17.19
N SER A 19 11.18 -3.82 -16.90
CA SER A 19 11.29 -4.90 -15.90
C SER A 19 10.63 -6.22 -16.33
N PRO A 20 10.94 -6.75 -17.53
CA PRO A 20 10.32 -7.97 -18.08
C PRO A 20 10.51 -9.21 -17.19
N ILE A 21 11.61 -9.29 -16.44
CA ILE A 21 11.91 -10.42 -15.52
C ILE A 21 10.86 -10.55 -14.41
N ARG A 22 10.21 -9.44 -14.01
CA ARG A 22 9.33 -9.39 -12.82
C ARG A 22 7.95 -8.77 -13.08
N ARG A 23 7.67 -8.32 -14.30
CA ARG A 23 6.38 -7.75 -14.72
C ARG A 23 5.99 -8.34 -16.07
N LEU A 24 4.90 -9.11 -16.10
CA LEU A 24 4.43 -9.76 -17.34
C LEU A 24 4.10 -8.72 -18.43
N MET A 25 3.50 -7.59 -18.06
CA MET A 25 3.20 -6.55 -19.06
C MET A 25 4.45 -5.97 -19.72
N ASP A 26 5.54 -5.78 -18.98
CA ASP A 26 6.80 -5.31 -19.56
C ASP A 26 7.34 -6.33 -20.58
N LEU A 27 7.19 -7.64 -20.32
CA LEU A 27 7.55 -8.71 -21.25
C LEU A 27 6.65 -8.70 -22.49
N VAL A 28 5.33 -8.58 -22.33
CA VAL A 28 4.36 -8.46 -23.44
C VAL A 28 4.70 -7.27 -24.33
N VAL A 29 4.98 -6.10 -23.74
CA VAL A 29 5.40 -4.90 -24.48
C VAL A 29 6.70 -5.16 -25.24
N GLN A 30 7.69 -5.83 -24.64
CA GLN A 30 8.92 -6.18 -25.36
C GLN A 30 8.67 -7.10 -26.55
N HIS A 31 7.80 -8.12 -26.43
CA HIS A 31 7.43 -8.96 -27.56
C HIS A 31 6.73 -8.19 -28.70
N GLN A 32 5.80 -7.29 -28.36
CA GLN A 32 5.16 -6.42 -29.36
C GLN A 32 6.20 -5.53 -30.08
N LEU A 33 7.14 -4.93 -29.33
CA LEU A 33 8.18 -4.08 -29.89
C LEU A 33 9.15 -4.84 -30.79
N VAL A 34 9.62 -6.01 -30.35
CA VAL A 34 10.54 -6.84 -31.15
C VAL A 34 9.90 -7.28 -32.46
N ALA A 35 8.67 -7.78 -32.44
CA ALA A 35 7.96 -8.19 -33.65
C ALA A 35 7.74 -7.01 -34.60
N PHE A 36 7.31 -5.85 -34.06
CA PHE A 36 7.13 -4.63 -34.86
C PHE A 36 8.42 -4.19 -35.55
N LEU A 37 9.54 -4.16 -34.82
CA LEU A 37 10.85 -3.78 -35.38
C LEU A 37 11.36 -4.79 -36.42
N ALA A 38 10.98 -6.06 -36.32
CA ALA A 38 11.31 -7.11 -37.28
C ALA A 38 10.38 -7.11 -38.52
N GLY A 39 9.31 -6.32 -38.54
CA GLY A 39 8.30 -6.35 -39.60
C GLY A 39 7.43 -7.61 -39.56
N GLU A 40 7.40 -8.31 -38.43
CA GLU A 40 6.61 -9.52 -38.23
C GLU A 40 5.19 -9.18 -37.75
N PRO A 41 4.23 -10.11 -37.91
CA PRO A 41 2.90 -9.96 -37.29
C PRO A 41 3.02 -9.75 -35.78
N LEU A 42 2.23 -8.82 -35.24
CA LEU A 42 2.20 -8.57 -33.81
C LEU A 42 1.70 -9.83 -33.06
N PRO A 43 2.39 -10.29 -32.02
CA PRO A 43 2.03 -11.52 -31.32
C PRO A 43 0.72 -11.43 -30.52
N PHE A 44 0.28 -10.22 -30.17
CA PHE A 44 -0.95 -10.00 -29.42
C PHE A 44 -1.82 -8.93 -30.09
N ASP A 45 -3.07 -9.30 -30.39
CA ASP A 45 -4.09 -8.36 -30.84
C ASP A 45 -4.75 -7.63 -29.65
N GLN A 46 -5.70 -6.74 -29.95
CA GLN A 46 -6.33 -5.93 -28.91
C GLN A 46 -7.15 -6.76 -27.91
N GLU A 47 -7.75 -7.88 -28.35
CA GLU A 47 -8.58 -8.70 -27.47
C GLU A 47 -7.70 -9.57 -26.56
N ALA A 48 -6.66 -10.20 -27.11
CA ALA A 48 -5.65 -10.93 -26.33
C ALA A 48 -5.01 -10.03 -25.25
N LEU A 49 -4.68 -8.78 -25.59
CA LEU A 49 -4.15 -7.82 -24.62
C LEU A 49 -5.16 -7.48 -23.51
N ARG A 50 -6.46 -7.36 -23.82
CA ARG A 50 -7.51 -7.11 -22.81
C ARG A 50 -7.62 -8.29 -21.85
N GLU A 51 -7.64 -9.51 -22.36
CA GLU A 51 -7.72 -10.71 -21.54
C GLU A 51 -6.51 -10.85 -20.61
N ILE A 52 -5.30 -10.57 -21.11
CA ILE A 52 -4.08 -10.57 -20.29
C ILE A 52 -4.19 -9.54 -19.16
N LEU A 53 -4.65 -8.33 -19.46
CA LEU A 53 -4.76 -7.25 -18.47
C LEU A 53 -5.76 -7.58 -17.36
N ILE A 54 -6.96 -8.05 -17.70
CA ILE A 54 -7.99 -8.44 -16.72
C ILE A 54 -7.42 -9.48 -15.75
N ARG A 55 -6.77 -10.54 -16.28
CA ARG A 55 -6.17 -11.58 -15.44
C ARG A 55 -5.03 -11.06 -14.57
N LEU A 56 -4.23 -10.14 -15.10
CA LEU A 56 -3.11 -9.56 -14.35
C LEU A 56 -3.57 -8.64 -13.23
N GLU A 57 -4.62 -7.86 -13.41
CA GLU A 57 -5.18 -6.99 -12.38
C GLU A 57 -5.58 -7.78 -11.13
N ASP A 58 -6.29 -8.90 -11.32
CA ASP A 58 -6.69 -9.80 -10.22
C ASP A 58 -5.48 -10.38 -9.47
N LEU A 59 -4.51 -10.92 -10.22
CA LEU A 59 -3.30 -11.51 -9.64
C LEU A 59 -2.45 -10.47 -8.91
N GLN A 60 -2.33 -9.27 -9.46
CA GLN A 60 -1.59 -8.17 -8.84
C GLN A 60 -2.28 -7.71 -7.55
N SER A 61 -3.61 -7.63 -7.53
CA SER A 61 -4.39 -7.31 -6.34
C SER A 61 -4.14 -8.33 -5.23
N ILE A 62 -4.22 -9.63 -5.53
CA ILE A 62 -3.95 -10.70 -4.57
C ILE A 62 -2.50 -10.62 -4.05
N ALA A 63 -1.52 -10.47 -4.95
CA ALA A 63 -0.11 -10.36 -4.57
C ALA A 63 0.16 -9.13 -3.69
N ALA A 64 -0.48 -7.98 -3.97
CA ALA A 64 -0.39 -6.77 -3.17
C ALA A 64 -0.98 -6.98 -1.76
N GLN A 65 -2.13 -7.65 -1.66
CA GLN A 65 -2.76 -7.98 -0.37
C GLN A 65 -1.88 -8.90 0.47
N VAL A 66 -1.33 -9.96 -0.12
CA VAL A 66 -0.41 -10.88 0.58
C VAL A 66 0.82 -10.12 1.08
N ARG A 67 1.45 -9.32 0.21
CA ARG A 67 2.63 -8.51 0.57
C ARG A 67 2.33 -7.55 1.73
N SER A 68 1.20 -6.85 1.65
CA SER A 68 0.76 -5.91 2.70
C SER A 68 0.53 -6.63 4.03
N ARG A 69 -0.19 -7.77 4.03
CA ARG A 69 -0.44 -8.58 5.22
C ARG A 69 0.84 -9.16 5.82
N THR A 70 1.75 -9.67 4.99
CA THR A 70 3.05 -10.17 5.45
C THR A 70 3.88 -9.06 6.09
N HIS A 71 3.98 -7.90 5.45
CA HIS A 71 4.68 -6.74 6.00
C HIS A 71 4.07 -6.31 7.35
N ARG A 72 2.75 -6.16 7.39
CA ARG A 72 2.01 -5.76 8.60
C ARG A 72 2.19 -6.77 9.74
N TYR A 73 2.14 -8.07 9.46
CA TYR A 73 2.41 -9.11 10.46
C TYR A 73 3.79 -8.96 11.09
N TRP A 74 4.84 -8.81 10.28
CA TRP A 74 6.21 -8.70 10.80
C TRP A 74 6.44 -7.39 11.56
N LEU A 75 5.84 -6.29 11.11
CA LEU A 75 5.86 -5.03 11.82
C LEU A 75 5.19 -5.14 13.20
N LEU A 76 3.98 -5.72 13.27
CA LEU A 76 3.31 -5.95 14.54
C LEU A 76 4.11 -6.91 15.44
N LYS A 77 4.79 -7.92 14.88
CA LYS A 77 5.63 -8.84 15.65
C LYS A 77 6.81 -8.10 16.28
N TYR A 78 7.44 -7.20 15.53
CA TYR A 78 8.50 -6.33 16.03
C TYR A 78 7.98 -5.41 17.16
N LEU A 79 6.85 -4.73 16.96
CA LEU A 79 6.24 -3.86 17.98
C LEU A 79 5.87 -4.63 19.24
N LYS A 80 5.32 -5.85 19.10
CA LYS A 80 5.01 -6.72 20.25
C LYS A 80 6.24 -7.03 21.09
N LEU A 81 7.36 -7.35 20.45
CA LEU A 81 8.60 -7.74 21.12
C LEU A 81 9.30 -6.57 21.82
N HIS A 82 9.29 -5.39 21.19
CA HIS A 82 10.17 -4.30 21.61
C HIS A 82 9.45 -3.06 22.16
N PHE A 83 8.16 -2.87 21.87
CA PHE A 83 7.44 -1.62 22.17
C PHE A 83 6.14 -1.79 22.93
N GLN A 84 5.66 -3.02 23.16
CA GLN A 84 4.48 -3.22 24.01
C GLN A 84 4.74 -2.67 25.42
N GLY A 85 3.83 -1.84 25.91
CA GLY A 85 3.94 -1.12 27.18
C GLY A 85 4.70 0.21 27.10
N LYS A 86 5.41 0.49 25.99
CA LYS A 86 6.20 1.71 25.81
C LYS A 86 5.37 2.86 25.24
N VAL A 87 5.88 4.07 25.45
CA VAL A 87 5.35 5.31 24.88
C VAL A 87 6.20 5.72 23.69
N VAL A 88 5.56 6.00 22.56
CA VAL A 88 6.17 6.41 21.30
C VAL A 88 5.56 7.72 20.78
N PRO A 89 6.21 8.44 19.86
CA PRO A 89 5.59 9.56 19.16
C PRO A 89 4.38 9.12 18.32
N GLY A 90 3.41 10.01 18.17
CA GLY A 90 2.25 9.86 17.29
C GLY A 90 1.92 11.17 16.59
N LEU A 91 1.49 11.11 15.34
CA LEU A 91 0.98 12.24 14.56
C LEU A 91 -0.52 12.01 14.29
N VAL A 92 -1.37 12.93 14.73
CA VAL A 92 -2.82 12.83 14.50
C VAL A 92 -3.11 13.07 13.01
N LEU A 93 -3.58 12.04 12.31
CA LEU A 93 -4.01 12.15 10.91
C LEU A 93 -5.45 12.67 10.84
N GLU A 94 -6.32 12.11 11.68
CA GLU A 94 -7.74 12.44 11.72
C GLU A 94 -8.20 12.44 13.19
N ALA A 95 -8.94 13.46 13.60
CA ALA A 95 -9.49 13.60 14.95
C ALA A 95 -11.01 13.50 14.92
N GLY A 96 -11.58 12.61 15.74
CA GLY A 96 -13.01 12.52 16.02
C GLY A 96 -13.30 12.57 17.51
N GLU A 97 -14.57 12.49 17.91
CA GLU A 97 -14.96 12.66 19.32
C GLU A 97 -14.59 11.47 20.23
N ARG A 98 -14.64 10.24 19.70
CA ARG A 98 -14.39 9.00 20.45
C ARG A 98 -13.21 8.20 19.93
N ARG A 99 -12.72 8.53 18.73
CA ARG A 99 -11.61 7.85 18.08
C ARG A 99 -10.78 8.87 17.30
N ALA A 100 -9.49 8.63 17.23
CA ALA A 100 -8.57 9.32 16.33
C ALA A 100 -7.78 8.31 15.52
N ARG A 101 -7.40 8.71 14.31
CA ARG A 101 -6.43 7.98 13.50
C ARG A 101 -5.08 8.64 13.70
N VAL A 102 -4.12 7.89 14.23
CA VAL A 102 -2.79 8.39 14.59
C VAL A 102 -1.74 7.61 13.83
N LEU A 103 -0.81 8.28 13.18
CA LEU A 103 0.38 7.67 12.60
C LEU A 103 1.44 7.50 13.69
N LEU A 104 2.00 6.31 13.84
CA LEU A 104 3.24 6.10 14.57
C LEU A 104 4.41 6.35 13.60
N PRO A 105 5.10 7.51 13.65
CA PRO A 105 5.96 7.96 12.56
C PRO A 105 7.17 7.05 12.30
N ASP A 106 7.82 6.58 13.38
CA ASP A 106 8.99 5.70 13.31
C ASP A 106 8.71 4.34 12.61
N PHE A 107 7.43 3.99 12.49
CA PHE A 107 6.97 2.72 11.93
C PHE A 107 6.13 2.89 10.67
N MET A 108 5.86 4.13 10.26
CA MET A 108 4.90 4.48 9.19
C MET A 108 3.58 3.71 9.34
N LEU A 109 3.10 3.57 10.58
CA LEU A 109 1.94 2.73 10.91
C LEU A 109 0.76 3.57 11.39
N PRO A 110 -0.29 3.75 10.58
CA PRO A 110 -1.55 4.31 11.04
C PRO A 110 -2.24 3.33 12.00
N VAL A 111 -2.71 3.84 13.13
CA VAL A 111 -3.45 3.09 14.15
C VAL A 111 -4.71 3.84 14.55
N GLU A 112 -5.77 3.10 14.86
CA GLU A 112 -6.94 3.67 15.53
C GLU A 112 -6.67 3.76 17.04
N MET A 113 -6.90 4.94 17.60
CA MET A 113 -6.77 5.23 19.02
C MET A 113 -8.12 5.62 19.58
N GLN A 114 -8.55 4.95 20.64
CA GLN A 114 -9.76 5.32 21.37
C GLN A 114 -9.48 6.54 22.25
N LEU A 115 -10.43 7.47 22.28
CA LEU A 115 -10.35 8.70 23.07
C LEU A 115 -11.35 8.65 24.21
N SER A 116 -10.92 9.14 25.39
CA SER A 116 -11.83 9.40 26.49
C SER A 116 -12.73 10.61 26.17
N PRO A 117 -13.97 10.66 26.68
CA PRO A 117 -14.84 11.82 26.51
C PRO A 117 -14.15 13.11 26.95
N GLY A 118 -14.25 14.16 26.13
CA GLY A 118 -13.62 15.46 26.40
C GLY A 118 -12.16 15.57 25.97
N TYR A 119 -11.52 14.49 25.55
CA TYR A 119 -10.17 14.52 24.98
C TYR A 119 -10.22 15.07 23.55
N ARG A 120 -9.74 16.31 23.34
CA ARG A 120 -9.78 16.99 22.05
C ARG A 120 -8.41 16.95 21.38
N LEU A 121 -8.38 16.47 20.14
CA LEU A 121 -7.20 16.44 19.28
C LEU A 121 -7.45 17.24 18.01
N ARG A 122 -6.38 17.68 17.34
CA ARG A 122 -6.43 18.31 16.02
C ARG A 122 -5.60 17.51 15.02
N ALA A 123 -6.04 17.44 13.77
CA ALA A 123 -5.21 16.88 12.71
C ALA A 123 -3.90 17.67 12.57
N GLY A 124 -2.79 16.96 12.37
CA GLY A 124 -1.43 17.51 12.36
C GLY A 124 -0.78 17.66 13.72
N GLU A 125 -1.50 17.41 14.82
CA GLU A 125 -0.94 17.48 16.17
C GLU A 125 0.01 16.31 16.47
N GLU A 126 1.15 16.60 17.09
CA GLU A 126 2.07 15.59 17.60
C GLU A 126 1.75 15.26 19.06
N ILE A 127 1.61 13.98 19.36
CA ILE A 127 1.21 13.47 20.68
C ILE A 127 2.11 12.32 21.13
N ARG A 128 2.00 11.97 22.41
CA ARG A 128 2.61 10.76 22.98
C ARG A 128 1.57 9.64 23.05
N VAL A 129 1.93 8.47 22.52
CA VAL A 129 1.03 7.33 22.39
C VAL A 129 1.61 6.13 23.12
N LYS A 130 0.85 5.52 24.02
CA LYS A 130 1.24 4.28 24.70
C LYS A 130 0.73 3.08 23.91
N ILE A 131 1.63 2.17 23.56
CA ILE A 131 1.27 0.89 22.93
C ILE A 131 0.84 -0.08 24.02
N LEU A 132 -0.46 -0.34 24.13
CA LEU A 132 -1.02 -1.16 25.20
C LEU A 132 -0.88 -2.65 24.92
N ARG A 133 -1.28 -3.08 23.72
CA ARG A 133 -1.31 -4.50 23.35
C ARG A 133 -1.10 -4.68 21.86
N VAL A 134 -0.30 -5.68 21.50
CA VAL A 134 -0.08 -6.05 20.09
C VAL A 134 -0.30 -7.56 19.92
N ASN A 135 -1.09 -7.95 18.92
CA ASN A 135 -1.25 -9.33 18.49
C ASN A 135 -1.11 -9.43 16.96
N PRO A 136 0.06 -9.86 16.45
CA PRO A 136 0.33 -9.96 15.02
C PRO A 136 -0.60 -10.94 14.29
N ARG A 137 -0.97 -12.06 14.93
CA ARG A 137 -1.80 -13.10 14.29
C ARG A 137 -3.25 -12.67 14.10
N LEU A 138 -3.74 -11.79 14.98
CA LEU A 138 -5.09 -11.22 14.91
C LEU A 138 -5.10 -9.85 14.24
N ASP A 139 -3.97 -9.42 13.68
CA ASP A 139 -3.77 -8.11 13.09
C ASP A 139 -4.17 -6.92 13.99
N LEU A 140 -3.91 -7.06 15.29
CA LEU A 140 -4.42 -6.15 16.31
C LEU A 140 -3.29 -5.35 16.98
N ILE A 141 -3.49 -4.04 17.06
CA ILE A 141 -2.73 -3.13 17.92
C ILE A 141 -3.70 -2.23 18.67
N ARG A 142 -3.52 -2.12 19.99
CA ARG A 142 -4.28 -1.20 20.84
C ARG A 142 -3.34 -0.15 21.38
N VAL A 143 -3.73 1.11 21.22
CA VAL A 143 -3.01 2.26 21.71
C VAL A 143 -3.95 3.18 22.49
N ALA A 144 -3.36 4.03 23.32
CA ALA A 144 -4.05 5.10 24.03
C ALA A 144 -3.14 6.33 24.11
N PRO A 145 -3.70 7.52 24.36
CA PRO A 145 -2.90 8.66 24.81
C PRO A 145 -2.03 8.26 26.00
N ALA A 146 -0.78 8.71 26.01
CA ALA A 146 0.18 8.42 27.07
C ALA A 146 -0.09 9.22 28.35
#